data_AF-A0AAW5HGW1-F1
#
_entry.id   AF-A0AAW5HGW1-F1
#
_cell.length_a   1.000
_cell.length_b   1.000
_cell.length_c   1.000
_cell.angle_alpha   90.00
_cell.angle_beta   90.00
_cell.angle_gamma   90.00
#
_symmetry.space_group_name_H-M   'P 1'
#
loop_
_entity.id
_entity.type
_entity.pdbx_description
1 polymer ?
#
loop_
_entity_poly.entity_id
_entity_poly.type
_entity_poly.pdbx_seq_one_letter_code
_entity_poly.pdbx_strand_id
1 'polypeptide(L)'
;MPQSSGVATLVYYFCYATVLKAADVRYDVRGYLLSELVSLCLGNRATVPLAYRARYERYVQSEAIAFVESFTAELLFGSGRFSPHEYRYRVKDRQPL
;
A
#
# COMPACT_ATOMS: atom_id res chain seq x y z
N MET A 1 -4.39 25.67 -14.95
CA MET A 1 -4.51 24.31 -14.36
C MET A 1 -3.12 23.81 -13.97
N PRO A 2 -2.68 23.93 -12.70
CA PRO A 2 -1.46 23.22 -12.31
C PRO A 2 -1.55 22.51 -10.94
N GLN A 3 -0.61 21.58 -10.69
CA GLN A 3 -0.22 21.02 -9.36
C GLN A 3 -0.86 19.71 -8.84
N SER A 4 -1.67 18.96 -9.59
CA SER A 4 -2.23 17.69 -9.05
C SER A 4 -1.19 16.57 -8.85
N SER A 5 -0.10 16.54 -9.62
CA SER A 5 0.88 15.44 -9.57
C SER A 5 1.80 15.48 -8.34
N GLY A 6 2.21 16.67 -7.89
CA GLY A 6 3.14 16.81 -6.76
C GLY A 6 2.51 16.40 -5.42
N VAL A 7 1.23 16.78 -5.21
CA VAL A 7 0.48 16.43 -4.00
C VAL A 7 0.25 14.92 -3.93
N ALA A 8 -0.14 14.27 -5.03
CA ALA A 8 -0.34 12.82 -5.07
C ALA A 8 0.95 12.04 -4.75
N THR A 9 2.10 12.51 -5.26
CA THR A 9 3.41 11.91 -4.94
C THR A 9 3.77 12.07 -3.47
N LEU A 10 3.53 13.24 -2.87
CA LEU A 10 3.78 13.47 -1.45
C LEU A 10 2.89 12.59 -0.56
N VAL A 11 1.60 12.46 -0.89
CA VAL A 11 0.67 11.57 -0.18
C VAL A 11 1.13 10.12 -0.29
N TYR A 12 1.55 9.67 -1.48
CA TYR A 12 2.09 8.32 -1.66
C TYR A 12 3.29 8.05 -0.74
N TYR A 13 4.30 8.92 -0.75
CA TYR A 13 5.49 8.72 0.09
C TYR A 13 5.19 8.80 1.58
N PHE A 14 4.28 9.70 1.97
CA PHE A 14 3.82 9.80 3.35
C PHE A 14 3.12 8.50 3.80
N CYS A 15 2.16 8.00 3.02
CA CYS A 15 1.47 6.75 3.33
C CYS A 15 2.47 5.58 3.34
N TYR A 16 3.35 5.49 2.34
CA TYR A 16 4.37 4.45 2.25
C TYR A 16 5.26 4.41 3.50
N ALA A 17 5.86 5.54 3.89
CA ALA A 17 6.74 5.59 5.06
C ALA A 17 5.99 5.29 6.36
N THR A 18 4.76 5.79 6.48
CA THR A 18 3.91 5.58 7.66
C THR A 18 3.53 4.11 7.83
N VAL A 19 3.05 3.44 6.78
CA VAL A 19 2.68 2.02 6.82
C VAL A 19 3.91 1.16 7.05
N LEU A 20 5.00 1.43 6.33
CA LEU A 20 6.25 0.67 6.45
C LEU A 20 6.76 0.69 7.89
N LYS A 21 6.87 1.87 8.50
CA LYS A 21 7.30 2.03 9.90
C LYS A 21 6.33 1.37 10.89
N ALA A 22 5.03 1.50 10.66
CA ALA A 22 4.02 0.93 11.53
C ALA A 22 4.02 -0.60 11.53
N ALA A 23 4.30 -1.22 10.38
CA ALA A 23 4.39 -2.67 10.25
C ALA A 23 5.74 -3.21 10.77
N ASP A 24 6.85 -2.53 10.48
CA ASP A 24 8.21 -2.91 10.93
C ASP A 24 8.33 -2.97 12.46
N VAL A 25 7.64 -2.07 13.18
CA VAL A 25 7.59 -2.08 14.65
C VAL A 25 6.78 -3.27 15.21
N ARG A 26 5.79 -3.78 14.45
CA ARG A 26 4.84 -4.80 14.93
C ARG A 26 5.21 -6.22 14.51
N TYR A 27 5.85 -6.37 13.36
CA TYR A 27 6.09 -7.66 12.73
C TYR A 27 7.54 -7.79 12.31
N ASP A 28 8.15 -8.92 12.65
CA ASP A 28 9.49 -9.29 12.19
C ASP A 28 9.42 -9.79 10.73
N VAL A 29 9.34 -8.85 9.79
CA VAL A 29 9.30 -9.11 8.36
C VAL A 29 10.55 -8.53 7.72
N ARG A 30 11.18 -9.29 6.83
CA ARG A 30 12.35 -8.80 6.07
C ARG A 30 11.98 -7.51 5.33
N GLY A 31 12.78 -6.46 5.54
CA GLY A 31 12.47 -5.12 5.04
C GLY A 31 12.18 -5.05 3.53
N TYR A 32 12.82 -5.87 2.70
CA TYR A 32 12.54 -5.91 1.26
C TYR A 32 11.17 -6.51 0.92
N LEU A 33 10.71 -7.50 1.69
CA LEU A 33 9.38 -8.09 1.51
C LEU A 33 8.32 -7.10 1.95
N LEU A 34 8.57 -6.42 3.08
CA LEU A 34 7.65 -5.44 3.61
C LEU A 34 7.51 -4.21 2.70
N SER A 35 8.61 -3.69 2.15
CA SER A 35 8.59 -2.57 1.20
C SER A 35 7.83 -2.91 -0.09
N GLU A 36 8.00 -4.13 -0.60
CA GLU A 36 7.27 -4.61 -1.78
C GLU A 36 5.77 -4.76 -1.48
N LEU A 37 5.42 -5.33 -0.31
CA LEU A 37 4.05 -5.45 0.16
C LEU A 37 3.34 -4.10 0.31
N VAL A 38 3.99 -3.12 0.93
CA VAL A 38 3.40 -1.78 1.12
C VAL A 38 3.22 -1.07 -0.22
N SER A 39 4.20 -1.17 -1.13
CA SER A 39 4.10 -0.62 -2.49
C SER A 39 2.95 -1.25 -3.27
N LEU A 40 2.82 -2.58 -3.19
CA LEU A 40 1.76 -3.35 -3.84
C LEU A 40 0.39 -2.96 -3.28
N CYS A 41 0.27 -2.85 -1.95
CA CYS A 41 -0.96 -2.46 -1.26
C CYS A 41 -1.42 -1.05 -1.67
N LEU A 42 -0.52 -0.06 -1.65
CA LEU A 42 -0.81 1.31 -2.07
C LEU A 42 -1.20 1.39 -3.55
N GLY A 43 -0.51 0.64 -4.42
CA GLY A 43 -0.82 0.58 -5.84
C GLY A 43 -2.18 -0.07 -6.15
N ASN A 44 -2.70 -0.90 -5.25
CA ASN A 44 -3.93 -1.66 -5.41
C ASN A 44 -5.01 -1.25 -4.39
N ARG A 45 -5.16 0.05 -4.12
CA ARG A 45 -6.25 0.59 -3.27
C ARG A 45 -6.34 -0.06 -1.89
N ALA A 46 -5.19 -0.18 -1.22
CA ALA A 46 -5.05 -0.81 0.09
C ALA A 46 -5.36 -2.31 0.13
N THR A 47 -5.17 -3.01 -0.99
CA THR A 47 -5.38 -4.47 -1.06
C THR A 47 -4.16 -5.15 -1.65
N VAL A 48 -3.79 -6.30 -1.10
CA VAL A 48 -2.80 -7.20 -1.69
C VAL A 48 -3.56 -8.19 -2.56
N PRO A 49 -3.38 -8.17 -3.90
CA PRO A 49 -4.16 -9.04 -4.77
C PRO A 49 -3.95 -10.52 -4.42
N LEU A 50 -5.01 -11.32 -4.49
CA LEU A 50 -5.03 -12.73 -4.07
C LEU A 50 -3.91 -13.56 -4.73
N ALA A 51 -3.60 -13.25 -5.99
CA ALA A 51 -2.53 -13.90 -6.76
C ALA A 51 -1.14 -13.71 -6.13
N TYR A 52 -0.89 -12.56 -5.50
CA TYR A 52 0.37 -12.28 -4.81
C TYR A 52 0.33 -12.73 -3.35
N ARG A 53 -0.86 -12.75 -2.73
CA ARG A 53 -1.04 -13.14 -1.33
C ARG A 53 -0.48 -14.53 -1.03
N ALA A 54 -0.80 -15.53 -1.86
CA ALA A 54 -0.28 -16.89 -1.70
C ALA A 54 1.26 -16.99 -1.80
N ARG A 55 1.90 -16.05 -2.51
CA ARG A 55 3.36 -15.96 -2.59
C ARG A 55 3.95 -15.35 -1.33
N TYR A 56 3.34 -14.29 -0.80
CA TYR A 56 3.82 -13.60 0.40
C TYR A 56 3.56 -14.38 1.68
N GLU A 57 2.47 -15.11 1.80
CA GLU A 57 2.13 -15.93 2.98
C GLU A 57 3.19 -17.02 3.30
N ARG A 58 4.06 -17.36 2.34
CA ARG A 58 5.20 -18.26 2.57
C ARG A 58 6.35 -17.62 3.35
N TYR A 59 6.43 -16.29 3.35
CA TYR A 59 7.55 -15.53 3.89
C TYR A 59 7.13 -14.47 4.91
N VAL A 60 5.84 -14.14 4.94
CA VAL A 60 5.25 -13.07 5.74
C VAL A 60 4.02 -13.63 6.45
N GLN A 61 3.89 -13.32 7.73
CA GLN A 61 2.75 -13.70 8.55
C GLN A 61 1.45 -13.13 7.95
N SER A 62 0.36 -13.90 7.96
CA SER A 62 -0.91 -13.48 7.38
C SER A 62 -1.49 -12.26 8.12
N GLU A 63 -1.21 -12.15 9.42
CA GLU A 63 -1.56 -11.01 10.27
C GLU A 63 -0.85 -9.74 9.82
N ALA A 64 0.42 -9.83 9.41
CA ALA A 64 1.18 -8.68 8.92
C ALA A 64 0.60 -8.17 7.58
N ILE A 65 0.19 -9.08 6.71
CA ILE A 65 -0.48 -8.74 5.44
C ILE A 65 -1.81 -8.03 5.73
N ALA A 66 -2.65 -8.61 6.61
CA ALA A 66 -3.93 -8.03 6.98
C ALA A 66 -3.79 -6.67 7.68
N PHE A 67 -2.76 -6.50 8.51
CA PHE A 67 -2.43 -5.22 9.12
C PHE A 67 -2.05 -4.18 8.07
N VAL A 68 -1.16 -4.52 7.13
CA VAL A 68 -0.77 -3.61 6.04
C VAL A 68 -2.00 -3.20 5.22
N GLU A 69 -2.90 -4.11 4.88
CA GLU A 69 -4.15 -3.79 4.15
C GLU A 69 -5.05 -2.83 4.95
N SER A 70 -5.40 -3.20 6.19
CA SER A 70 -6.31 -2.41 7.02
C SER A 70 -5.77 -1.03 7.37
N PHE A 71 -4.48 -0.93 7.73
CA PHE A 71 -3.85 0.33 8.08
C PHE A 71 -3.65 1.24 6.85
N THR A 72 -3.32 0.65 5.69
CA THR A 72 -3.26 1.40 4.43
C THR A 72 -4.64 1.91 4.05
N ALA A 73 -5.69 1.11 4.25
CA ALA A 73 -7.07 1.52 3.97
C ALA A 73 -7.48 2.69 4.87
N GLU A 74 -7.19 2.61 6.17
CA GLU A 74 -7.44 3.70 7.12
C GLU A 74 -6.72 5.00 6.70
N LEU A 75 -5.47 4.92 6.24
CA LEU A 75 -4.71 6.10 5.80
C LEU A 75 -5.24 6.71 4.49
N LEU A 76 -5.67 5.87 3.53
CA LEU A 76 -6.14 6.34 2.23
C LEU A 76 -7.59 6.84 2.26
N PHE A 77 -8.42 6.20 3.08
CA PHE A 77 -9.88 6.36 3.06
C PHE A 77 -10.43 6.95 4.36
N GLY A 78 -9.64 6.99 5.44
CA GLY A 78 -10.10 7.37 6.77
C GLY A 78 -10.97 6.30 7.43
N SER A 79 -11.53 6.64 8.58
CA SER A 79 -12.46 5.81 9.37
C SER A 79 -13.93 5.85 8.88
N GLY A 80 -14.17 6.33 7.65
CA GLY A 80 -15.49 6.55 7.05
C GLY A 80 -15.70 5.89 5.68
N ARG A 81 -16.92 5.99 5.13
CA ARG A 81 -17.49 5.30 3.93
C ARG A 81 -16.75 5.48 2.58
N PHE A 82 -15.47 5.81 2.54
CA PHE A 82 -14.73 5.89 1.29
C PHE A 82 -14.30 4.49 0.87
N SER A 83 -15.21 3.85 0.13
CA SER A 83 -15.00 2.53 -0.45
C SER A 83 -13.72 2.52 -1.30
N PRO A 84 -12.97 1.40 -1.30
CA PRO A 84 -11.90 1.11 -2.25
C PRO A 84 -12.33 1.15 -3.73
N HIS A 85 -13.46 1.74 -4.11
CA HIS A 85 -13.87 2.01 -5.48
C HIS A 85 -13.75 3.49 -5.92
N GLU A 86 -13.47 4.45 -5.03
CA GLU A 86 -13.39 5.88 -5.40
C GLU A 86 -11.96 6.44 -5.68
N TYR A 87 -10.94 5.99 -4.97
CA TYR A 87 -9.53 6.41 -5.14
C TYR A 87 -8.76 5.76 -6.32
N ARG A 88 -8.83 6.33 -7.53
CA ARG A 88 -7.96 5.91 -8.66
C ARG A 88 -6.61 6.64 -8.60
N TYR A 89 -5.57 6.00 -8.05
CA TYR A 89 -4.20 6.41 -8.36
C TYR A 89 -3.92 6.05 -9.82
N ARG A 90 -3.79 7.06 -10.69
CA ARG A 90 -3.24 6.84 -12.03
C ARG A 90 -1.76 6.56 -11.88
N VAL A 91 -1.40 5.28 -11.89
CA VAL A 91 -0.01 4.86 -12.17
C VAL A 91 0.28 5.38 -13.58
N LYS A 92 1.20 6.33 -13.72
CA LYS A 92 1.72 6.71 -15.02
C LYS A 92 2.35 5.46 -15.63
N ASP A 93 1.82 5.04 -16.76
CA ASP A 93 2.33 3.96 -17.59
C ASP A 93 3.86 3.99 -17.67
N ARG A 94 4.50 2.93 -17.18
CA ARG A 94 5.83 2.57 -17.66
C ARG A 94 5.64 2.07 -19.09
N GLN A 95 5.94 2.92 -20.06
CA GLN A 95 6.12 2.51 -21.45
C GLN A 95 7.19 1.41 -21.53
N PRO A 96 6.91 0.23 -22.11
CA PRO A 96 7.94 -0.63 -22.61
C PRO A 96 8.46 -0.07 -23.95
N LEU A 97 9.77 -0.22 -24.15
CA LEU A 97 10.53 0.06 -25.37
C LEU A 97 9.96 -0.67 -26.59
#